data_AF-A0A2V7I1D4-F1
#
_entry.id   AF-A0A2V7I1D4-F1
#
_cell.length_a   1.000
_cell.length_b   1.000
_cell.length_c   1.000
_cell.angle_alpha   90.00
_cell.angle_beta   90.00
_cell.angle_gamma   90.00
#
_symmetry.space_group_name_H-M   'P 1'
#
loop_
_entity.id
_entity.type
_entity.pdbx_description
1 polymer ?
#
loop_
_entity_poly.entity_id
_entity_poly.type
_entity_poly.pdbx_seq_one_letter_code
_entity_poly.pdbx_strand_id
1 'polypeptide(L)'
;MAKEIERAGIPVGMISAIYTFALTTGANRVVRGARIEHVCGDPSLGPEKDHAYGMRIVTTALDALATPVARPTLFDPLAPGSAREAVHAS
;
A
#
# COMPACT_ATOMS: atom_id res chain seq x y z
N MET A 1 -13.37 8.05 -7.03
CA MET A 1 -13.52 8.33 -5.58
C MET A 1 -12.25 8.94 -4.96
N ALA A 2 -11.11 8.24 -4.90
CA ALA A 2 -9.91 8.76 -4.22
C ALA A 2 -9.49 10.18 -4.62
N LYS A 3 -9.41 10.45 -5.94
CA LYS A 3 -9.10 11.79 -6.48
C LYS A 3 -10.05 12.88 -5.98
N GLU A 4 -11.34 12.57 -5.91
CA GLU A 4 -12.38 13.54 -5.54
C GLU A 4 -12.37 13.83 -4.04
N ILE A 5 -12.10 12.81 -3.21
CA ILE A 5 -11.93 12.94 -1.75
C ILE A 5 -10.68 13.78 -1.44
N GLU A 6 -9.57 13.54 -2.15
CA GLU A 6 -8.37 14.37 -1.99
C GLU A 6 -8.60 15.82 -2.45
N ARG A 7 -9.40 16.04 -3.51
CA ARG A 7 -9.78 17.41 -3.91
C ARG A 7 -10.56 18.15 -2.82
N ALA A 8 -11.29 17.42 -1.97
CA ALA A 8 -11.97 17.99 -0.81
C ALA A 8 -11.03 18.23 0.40
N GLY A 9 -9.72 17.98 0.26
CA GLY A 9 -8.73 18.21 1.31
C GLY A 9 -8.50 17.03 2.26
N ILE A 10 -9.03 15.85 1.95
CA ILE A 10 -8.88 14.64 2.78
C ILE A 10 -7.88 13.69 2.11
N PRO A 11 -6.70 13.41 2.69
CA PRO A 11 -5.72 12.48 2.12
C PRO A 11 -6.28 11.06 1.90
N VAL A 12 -5.95 10.41 0.79
CA VAL A 12 -6.40 9.04 0.49
C VAL A 12 -5.25 8.15 0.03
N GLY A 13 -4.99 7.08 0.77
CA GLY A 13 -4.12 5.97 0.35
C GLY A 13 -4.97 4.83 -0.22
N MET A 14 -4.92 4.61 -1.53
CA MET A 14 -5.67 3.52 -2.18
C MET A 14 -4.82 2.26 -2.25
N ILE A 15 -5.20 1.21 -1.52
CA ILE A 15 -4.58 -0.11 -1.66
C ILE A 15 -5.25 -0.87 -2.80
N SER A 16 -4.47 -1.37 -3.76
CA SER A 16 -5.02 -2.14 -4.88
C SER A 16 -4.02 -3.15 -5.44
N ALA A 17 -4.51 -4.36 -5.76
CA ALA A 17 -3.76 -5.34 -6.55
C ALA A 17 -3.69 -4.96 -8.05
N ILE A 18 -4.59 -4.10 -8.53
CA ILE A 18 -4.61 -3.55 -9.90
C ILE A 18 -4.09 -2.09 -9.84
N TYR A 19 -2.91 -1.91 -9.23
CA TYR A 19 -2.35 -0.60 -8.91
C TYR A 19 -2.07 0.27 -10.16
N THR A 20 -1.69 -0.33 -11.29
CA THR A 20 -1.46 0.42 -12.54
C THR A 20 -2.72 1.14 -13.01
N PHE A 21 -3.88 0.49 -12.91
CA PHE A 21 -5.16 1.11 -13.29
C PHE A 21 -5.57 2.24 -12.32
N ALA A 22 -5.32 2.05 -11.01
CA ALA A 22 -5.56 3.10 -10.03
C ALA A 22 -4.72 4.36 -10.31
N LEU A 23 -3.45 4.17 -10.72
CA LEU A 23 -2.56 5.28 -11.10
C LEU A 23 -3.06 6.00 -12.36
N THR A 24 -3.42 5.27 -13.42
CA THR A 24 -3.87 5.87 -14.68
C THR A 24 -5.21 6.60 -14.56
N THR A 25 -6.08 6.16 -13.64
CA THR A 25 -7.36 6.82 -13.35
C THR A 25 -7.23 8.01 -12.38
N GLY A 26 -6.01 8.31 -11.91
CA GLY A 26 -5.70 9.54 -11.18
C GLY A 26 -5.78 9.45 -9.66
N ALA A 27 -5.61 8.26 -9.07
CA ALA A 27 -5.36 8.17 -7.64
C ALA A 27 -3.94 8.70 -7.32
N ASN A 28 -3.85 9.63 -6.35
CA ASN A 28 -2.60 10.32 -6.04
C ASN A 28 -1.62 9.44 -5.27
N ARG A 29 -2.10 8.66 -4.30
CA ARG A 29 -1.32 7.69 -3.51
C ARG A 29 -1.89 6.30 -3.70
N VAL A 30 -1.15 5.45 -4.39
CA VAL A 30 -1.54 4.05 -4.62
C VAL A 30 -0.55 3.15 -3.89
N VAL A 31 -1.06 2.23 -3.10
CA VAL A 31 -0.26 1.23 -2.38
C VAL A 31 -0.42 -0.09 -3.10
N ARG A 32 0.68 -0.75 -3.46
CA ARG A 32 0.63 -2.08 -4.08
C ARG A 32 0.03 -3.06 -3.08
N GLY A 33 -1.11 -3.64 -3.43
CA GLY A 33 -1.66 -4.84 -2.80
C GLY A 33 -1.07 -6.12 -3.38
N ALA A 34 -1.29 -7.24 -2.71
CA ALA A 34 -0.67 -8.52 -3.04
C ALA A 34 -1.33 -9.24 -4.21
N ARG A 35 -2.58 -9.69 -4.05
CA ARG A 35 -3.41 -10.37 -5.06
C ARG A 35 -4.84 -9.85 -5.00
N ILE A 36 -5.64 -10.10 -6.04
CA ILE A 36 -6.99 -9.53 -6.14
C ILE A 36 -7.90 -10.06 -5.01
N GLU A 37 -7.85 -11.36 -4.79
CA GLU A 37 -8.59 -12.10 -3.77
C GLU A 37 -8.05 -11.84 -2.35
N HIS A 38 -6.77 -11.46 -2.22
CA HIS A 38 -6.06 -11.27 -0.96
C HIS A 38 -5.24 -9.99 -1.00
N VAL A 39 -5.92 -8.84 -1.12
CA VAL A 39 -5.27 -7.53 -1.34
C VAL A 39 -4.23 -7.21 -0.25
N CYS A 40 -4.51 -7.59 0.99
CA CYS A 40 -3.66 -7.36 2.16
C CYS A 40 -3.23 -8.65 2.86
N GLY A 41 -3.12 -9.77 2.15
CA GLY A 41 -2.79 -11.06 2.77
C GLY A 41 -2.16 -12.05 1.79
N ASP A 42 -1.69 -13.15 2.33
CA ASP A 42 -1.19 -14.29 1.58
C ASP A 42 -1.59 -15.63 2.24
N PRO A 43 -2.62 -16.35 1.73
CA PRO A 43 -3.03 -17.66 2.23
C PRO A 43 -1.97 -18.75 2.18
N SER A 44 -0.86 -18.57 1.45
CA SER A 44 0.23 -19.55 1.46
C SER A 44 1.10 -19.46 2.72
N LEU A 45 0.94 -18.39 3.50
CA LEU A 45 1.65 -18.16 4.76
C LEU A 45 0.87 -18.72 5.95
N GLY A 46 1.59 -19.05 7.02
CA GLY A 46 0.98 -19.33 8.32
C GLY A 46 0.37 -18.07 8.95
N PRO A 47 -0.56 -18.19 9.92
CA PRO A 47 -1.36 -17.08 10.43
C PRO A 47 -0.55 -15.86 10.90
N GLU A 48 0.55 -16.08 11.61
CA GLU A 48 1.43 -15.00 12.09
C GLU A 48 2.10 -14.25 10.95
N LYS A 49 2.58 -14.99 9.94
CA LYS A 49 3.25 -14.41 8.77
C LYS A 49 2.27 -13.70 7.85
N ASP A 50 1.05 -14.22 7.68
CA ASP A 50 -0.03 -13.55 6.96
C ASP A 50 -0.42 -12.23 7.63
N HIS A 51 -0.55 -12.24 8.96
CA HIS A 51 -0.81 -11.02 9.73
C HIS A 51 0.31 -9.98 9.54
N ALA A 52 1.57 -10.38 9.71
CA ALA A 52 2.71 -9.50 9.51
C ALA A 52 2.78 -8.93 8.07
N TYR A 53 2.46 -9.77 7.08
CA TYR A 53 2.39 -9.39 5.68
C TYR A 53 1.33 -8.32 5.42
N GLY A 54 0.11 -8.53 5.92
CA GLY A 54 -0.96 -7.53 5.83
C GLY A 54 -0.62 -6.23 6.57
N MET A 55 -0.03 -6.35 7.77
CA MET A 55 0.43 -5.20 8.54
C MET A 55 1.49 -4.36 7.81
N ARG A 56 2.35 -4.97 6.98
CA ARG A 56 3.30 -4.24 6.14
C ARG A 56 2.59 -3.35 5.12
N ILE A 57 1.57 -3.89 4.44
CA ILE A 57 0.78 -3.17 3.44
C ILE A 57 0.00 -2.03 4.09
N VAL A 58 -0.69 -2.32 5.20
CA VAL A 58 -1.51 -1.32 5.93
C VAL A 58 -0.64 -0.21 6.51
N THR A 59 0.51 -0.54 7.11
CA THR A 59 1.44 0.49 7.63
C THR A 59 1.91 1.39 6.49
N THR A 60 2.29 0.82 5.35
CA THR A 60 2.71 1.60 4.18
C THR A 60 1.60 2.53 3.68
N ALA A 61 0.33 2.10 3.77
CA ALA A 61 -0.81 2.95 3.44
C ALA A 61 -0.97 4.12 4.42
N LEU A 62 -0.75 3.90 5.71
CA LEU A 62 -0.75 4.97 6.71
C LEU A 62 0.40 5.97 6.46
N ASP A 63 1.60 5.48 6.17
CA ASP A 63 2.75 6.33 5.83
C ASP A 63 2.49 7.14 4.55
N ALA A 64 1.83 6.53 3.56
CA ALA A 64 1.44 7.22 2.33
C ALA A 64 0.50 8.40 2.61
N LEU A 65 -0.47 8.28 3.54
CA LEU A 65 -1.36 9.38 3.92
C LEU A 65 -0.60 10.61 4.42
N ALA A 66 0.47 10.38 5.19
CA ALA A 66 1.33 11.45 5.72
C ALA A 66 2.34 11.97 4.69
N THR A 67 2.52 11.29 3.56
CA THR A 67 3.50 11.65 2.54
C THR A 67 2.91 12.66 1.54
N PRO A 68 3.50 13.86 1.38
CA PRO A 68 3.15 14.77 0.30
C PRO A 68 3.53 14.17 -1.06
N VAL A 69 2.61 14.24 -2.04
CA VAL A 69 2.86 13.77 -3.41
C VAL A 69 2.48 14.85 -4.41
N ALA A 70 3.33 15.07 -5.42
CA ALA A 70 3.09 16.05 -6.48
C ALA A 70 2.47 15.43 -7.75
N ARG A 71 2.43 14.10 -7.83
CA ARG A 71 1.92 13.31 -8.96
C ARG A 71 1.44 11.95 -8.47
N PRO A 72 0.64 11.20 -9.26
CA PRO A 72 0.32 9.81 -8.96
C PRO A 72 1.59 9.02 -8.60
N THR A 73 1.60 8.46 -7.40
CA THR A 73 2.77 7.83 -6.80
C THR A 73 2.41 6.44 -6.30
N LEU A 74 3.23 5.46 -6.67
CA LEU A 74 3.14 4.08 -6.17
C LEU A 74 4.00 3.93 -4.92
N PHE A 75 3.40 3.42 -3.85
CA PHE A 75 4.08 2.98 -2.64
C PHE A 75 4.11 1.45 -2.67
N ASP A 76 5.32 0.89 -2.71
CA ASP A 76 5.50 -0.56 -2.85
C ASP A 76 5.98 -1.17 -1.52
N PRO A 77 5.08 -1.73 -0.69
CA PRO A 77 5.48 -2.44 0.51
C PRO A 77 6.29 -3.70 0.19
N LEU A 78 6.23 -4.22 -1.04
CA LEU A 78 6.85 -5.48 -1.45
C LEU A 78 8.21 -5.31 -2.13
N ALA A 79 8.66 -4.07 -2.34
CA ALA A 79 10.00 -3.80 -2.85
C ALA A 79 11.08 -4.27 -1.86
N PRO A 80 12.20 -4.85 -2.35
CA PRO A 80 13.35 -5.20 -1.51
C PRO A 80 13.86 -3.96 -0.75
N GLY A 81 14.12 -4.07 0.55
CA GLY A 81 14.62 -2.97 1.38
C GLY A 81 13.59 -1.97 1.91
N SER A 82 12.28 -2.24 1.80
CA SER A 82 11.24 -1.39 2.39
C SER A 82 11.19 -1.52 3.93
N ALA A 83 12.00 -0.69 4.61
CA ALA A 83 11.98 -0.24 6.01
C ALA A 83 11.78 -1.21 7.20
N ARG A 84 11.49 -2.50 7.03
CA ARG A 84 11.31 -3.47 8.15
C ARG A 84 12.13 -4.76 8.03
N GLU A 85 13.09 -4.86 7.13
CA GLU A 85 14.05 -5.99 7.15
C GLU A 85 15.14 -5.85 8.23
N ALA A 86 15.23 -4.71 8.93
CA ALA A 86 16.33 -4.43 9.85
C ALA A 86 16.15 -4.93 11.31
N VAL A 87 15.03 -5.57 11.69
CA VAL A 87 14.77 -5.84 13.12
C VAL A 87 14.87 -7.32 13.54
N HIS A 88 14.90 -8.28 12.62
CA HIS A 88 14.96 -9.71 12.99
C HIS A 88 15.89 -10.57 12.11
N ALA A 89 17.08 -10.04 11.81
CA ALA A 89 18.24 -10.88 11.50
C ALA A 89 19.14 -10.96 12.75
N SER A 90 18.68 -11.67 13.79
CA SER A 90 19.48 -12.09 14.95
C SER A 90 18.85 -13.33 15.57
#